data_AF-G1Q375-F1
#
_entry.id   AF-G1Q375-F1
#
_cell.length_a   1.000
_cell.length_b   1.000
_cell.length_c   1.000
_cell.angle_alpha   90.00
_cell.angle_beta   90.00
_cell.angle_gamma   90.00
#
_symmetry.space_group_name_H-M   'P 1'
#
loop_
_entity.id
_entity.type
_entity.pdbx_description
1 polymer ?
#
loop_
_entity_poly.entity_id
_entity_poly.type
_entity_poly.pdbx_seq_one_letter_code
_entity_poly.pdbx_strand_id
1 'polypeptide(L)'
;MPPILQRLQQATKMMSRRKILLLVLGCSTLSLLIHQGAQLSWYPRLFPLSCPPLQDSPPRPKHMTVAFLKTHKTAGTTVQNILFRFAERHNLTVALPHPRCEHQFCYPRNFSAHFVHPATRPPHVLASHLRFDRAELEGLMPPGTVYVTILREPAAMFESLFTYYNQYCPAFRRVPNASLEAFCAPQGY
;
A
#
# COMPACT_ATOMS: atom_id res chain seq x y z
N MET A 1 34.41 -21.56 18.46
CA MET A 1 32.98 -21.82 18.19
C MET A 1 32.23 -21.81 19.51
N PRO A 2 31.03 -21.20 19.60
CA PRO A 2 30.34 -21.05 20.88
C PRO A 2 29.82 -22.43 21.38
N PRO A 3 29.90 -22.70 22.70
CA PRO A 3 29.60 -24.02 23.30
C PRO A 3 28.14 -24.47 23.11
N ILE A 4 27.26 -23.55 22.75
CA ILE A 4 25.85 -23.80 22.44
C ILE A 4 25.70 -24.60 21.14
N LEU A 5 26.54 -24.32 20.13
CA LEU A 5 26.46 -24.97 18.83
C LEU A 5 26.84 -26.46 18.92
N GLN A 6 27.84 -26.78 19.74
CA GLN A 6 28.25 -28.17 19.99
C GLN A 6 27.18 -28.97 20.74
N ARG A 7 26.49 -28.35 21.71
CA ARG A 7 25.38 -29.01 22.43
C ARG A 7 24.20 -29.31 21.51
N LEU A 8 23.87 -28.40 20.59
CA LEU A 8 22.82 -28.60 19.59
C LEU A 8 23.20 -29.69 18.56
N GLN A 9 24.46 -29.77 18.17
CA GLN A 9 24.96 -30.84 17.29
C GLN A 9 24.99 -32.22 17.97
N GLN A 10 25.31 -32.29 19.26
CA GLN A 10 25.25 -33.55 20.02
C GLN A 10 23.82 -34.02 20.28
N ALA A 11 22.89 -33.09 20.57
CA ALA A 11 21.48 -33.42 20.77
C ALA A 11 20.83 -33.97 19.49
N THR A 12 21.12 -33.37 18.33
CA THR A 12 20.61 -33.86 17.03
C THR A 12 21.20 -35.22 16.64
N LYS A 13 22.41 -35.56 17.08
CA LYS A 13 23.05 -36.87 16.85
C LYS A 13 22.44 -38.02 17.68
N MET A 14 21.80 -37.72 18.82
CA MET A 14 21.19 -38.72 19.70
C MET A 14 19.68 -38.92 19.49
N MET A 15 19.05 -38.12 18.63
CA MET A 15 17.62 -38.20 18.37
C MET A 15 17.34 -39.20 17.24
N SER A 16 16.68 -40.32 17.57
CA SER A 16 16.15 -41.25 16.57
C SER A 16 15.26 -40.51 15.56
N ARG A 17 15.34 -40.89 14.28
CA ARG A 17 14.57 -40.28 13.17
C ARG A 17 13.08 -40.14 13.50
N ARG A 18 12.50 -41.08 14.26
CA ARG A 18 11.10 -41.02 14.73
C ARG A 18 10.83 -39.83 15.66
N LYS A 19 11.75 -39.50 16.56
CA LYS A 19 11.63 -38.36 17.48
C LYS A 19 11.73 -37.03 16.74
N ILE A 20 12.60 -36.95 15.72
CA ILE A 20 12.73 -35.77 14.86
C ILE A 20 11.43 -35.54 14.07
N LEU A 21 10.88 -36.60 13.47
CA LEU A 21 9.60 -36.54 12.74
C LEU A 21 8.44 -36.05 13.61
N LEU A 22 8.31 -36.58 14.84
CA LEU A 22 7.27 -36.15 15.77
C LEU A 22 7.42 -34.67 16.18
N LEU A 23 8.65 -34.20 16.35
CA LEU A 23 8.92 -32.81 16.73
C LEU A 23 8.58 -31.86 15.57
N VAL A 24 8.93 -32.22 14.33
CA VAL A 24 8.56 -31.46 13.14
C VAL A 24 7.05 -31.45 12.94
N LEU A 25 6.37 -32.59 13.10
CA LEU A 25 4.91 -32.65 13.01
C LEU A 25 4.26 -31.76 14.07
N GLY A 26 4.72 -31.84 15.32
CA GLY A 26 4.21 -31.04 16.43
C GLY A 26 4.42 -29.53 16.24
N CYS A 27 5.61 -29.11 15.79
CA CYS A 27 5.86 -27.71 15.48
C CYS A 27 4.98 -27.21 14.31
N SER A 28 4.76 -28.05 13.30
CA SER A 28 3.94 -27.70 12.14
C SER A 28 2.45 -27.56 12.51
N THR A 29 1.92 -28.47 13.32
CA THR A 29 0.52 -28.38 13.80
C THR A 29 0.32 -27.21 14.75
N LEU A 30 1.28 -26.92 15.63
CA LEU A 30 1.22 -25.75 16.51
C LEU A 30 1.26 -24.44 15.71
N SER A 31 2.13 -24.33 14.71
CA SER A 31 2.16 -23.19 13.79
C SER A 31 0.81 -23.03 13.07
N LEU A 32 0.22 -24.12 12.58
CA LEU A 32 -1.08 -24.08 11.91
C LEU A 32 -2.20 -23.63 12.86
N LEU A 33 -2.20 -24.10 14.10
CA LEU A 33 -3.16 -23.68 15.13
C LEU A 33 -3.00 -22.22 15.53
N ILE A 34 -1.77 -21.69 15.60
CA ILE A 34 -1.53 -20.26 15.82
C ILE A 34 -2.03 -19.45 14.62
N HIS A 35 -1.78 -19.93 13.40
CA HIS A 35 -2.20 -19.23 12.19
C HIS A 35 -3.72 -19.24 11.97
N GLN A 36 -4.40 -20.34 12.36
CA GLN A 36 -5.86 -20.44 12.37
C GLN A 36 -6.48 -19.69 13.57
N GLY A 37 -5.85 -19.72 14.73
CA GLY A 37 -6.28 -18.98 15.93
C GLY A 37 -6.09 -17.46 15.80
N ALA A 38 -5.12 -17.00 15.01
CA ALA A 38 -4.95 -15.59 14.66
C ALA A 38 -6.06 -15.06 13.73
N GLN A 39 -6.89 -15.93 13.16
CA GLN A 39 -8.12 -15.54 12.44
C GLN A 39 -9.31 -15.33 13.40
N LEU A 40 -9.22 -15.72 14.68
CA LEU A 40 -10.15 -15.24 15.71
C LEU A 40 -9.74 -13.82 16.14
N SER A 41 -10.11 -12.83 15.33
CA SER A 41 -10.43 -11.44 15.72
C SER A 41 -9.89 -10.94 17.08
N TRP A 42 -8.56 -10.80 17.21
CA TRP A 42 -7.92 -10.12 18.36
C TRP A 42 -7.69 -8.62 18.11
N TYR A 43 -8.35 -8.02 17.12
CA TYR A 43 -8.44 -6.57 17.07
C TYR A 43 -9.57 -6.12 17.99
N PRO A 44 -9.28 -5.47 19.14
CA PRO A 44 -10.31 -4.79 19.88
C PRO A 44 -11.00 -3.82 18.92
N ARG A 45 -12.34 -3.78 18.94
CA ARG A 45 -13.14 -2.73 18.30
C ARG A 45 -12.84 -1.41 19.03
N LEU A 46 -11.67 -0.85 18.81
CA LEU A 46 -11.32 0.50 19.22
C LEU A 46 -12.09 1.41 18.28
N PHE A 47 -13.33 1.73 18.65
CA PHE A 47 -14.09 2.97 18.37
C PHE A 47 -15.57 2.73 18.74
N PRO A 48 -15.99 2.89 20.00
CA PRO A 48 -17.37 3.24 20.27
C PRO A 48 -17.54 4.71 19.87
N LEU A 49 -17.93 4.96 18.61
CA LEU A 49 -18.41 6.29 18.21
C LEU A 49 -19.81 6.46 18.79
N SER A 50 -19.89 6.88 20.05
CA SER A 50 -21.10 7.45 20.62
C SER A 50 -21.29 8.86 20.04
N CYS A 51 -21.69 8.93 18.77
CA CYS A 51 -22.18 10.18 18.21
C CYS A 51 -23.63 10.38 18.67
N PRO A 52 -24.03 11.59 19.11
CA PRO A 52 -25.44 11.91 19.32
C PRO A 52 -26.22 11.68 18.01
N PRO A 53 -27.50 11.26 18.09
CA PRO A 53 -28.30 10.98 16.88
C PRO A 53 -28.38 12.26 16.04
N LEU A 54 -27.69 12.23 14.89
CA LEU A 54 -27.83 13.25 13.87
C LEU A 54 -29.25 13.13 13.32
N GLN A 55 -29.97 14.25 13.36
CA GLN A 55 -31.30 14.46 12.82
C GLN A 55 -31.49 13.69 11.49
N ASP A 56 -32.43 12.75 11.48
CA ASP A 56 -32.69 11.80 10.38
C ASP A 56 -33.15 12.54 9.12
N SER A 57 -32.19 13.02 8.35
CA SER A 57 -32.36 13.17 6.91
C SER A 57 -32.47 11.77 6.32
N PRO A 58 -33.30 11.52 5.28
CA PRO A 58 -33.33 10.22 4.62
C PRO A 58 -31.88 9.83 4.25
N PRO A 59 -31.44 8.60 4.55
CA PRO A 59 -30.05 8.21 4.37
C PRO A 59 -29.68 8.42 2.91
N ARG A 60 -28.80 9.39 2.65
CA ARG A 60 -28.28 9.62 1.30
C ARG A 60 -27.61 8.33 0.83
N PRO A 61 -27.88 7.88 -0.42
CA PRO A 61 -27.19 6.72 -0.98
C PRO A 61 -25.68 6.90 -0.83
N LYS A 62 -25.02 5.89 -0.26
CA LYS A 62 -23.58 5.96 -0.04
C LYS A 62 -22.87 5.97 -1.40
N HIS A 63 -21.93 6.89 -1.56
CA HIS A 63 -21.14 7.01 -2.80
C HIS A 63 -20.15 5.85 -2.92
N MET A 64 -20.16 5.15 -4.06
CA MET A 64 -19.37 3.92 -4.27
C MET A 64 -18.24 4.04 -5.29
N THR A 65 -18.20 5.13 -6.07
CA THR A 65 -17.28 5.27 -7.20
C THR A 65 -16.33 6.44 -6.99
N VAL A 66 -15.05 6.17 -6.78
CA VAL A 66 -14.06 7.21 -6.45
C VAL A 66 -12.78 7.05 -7.26
N ALA A 67 -12.35 8.14 -7.87
CA ALA A 67 -11.04 8.28 -8.48
C ALA A 67 -10.17 9.16 -7.58
N PHE A 68 -9.36 8.53 -6.73
CA PHE A 68 -8.36 9.21 -5.93
C PHE A 68 -7.08 9.41 -6.76
N LEU A 69 -6.88 10.65 -7.22
CA LEU A 69 -5.74 11.08 -8.00
C LEU A 69 -4.53 11.24 -7.05
N LYS A 70 -3.92 10.11 -6.73
CA LYS A 70 -2.83 10.01 -5.74
C LYS A 70 -1.57 10.73 -6.22
N THR A 71 -1.31 11.92 -5.69
CA THR A 71 -0.06 12.68 -5.86
C THR A 71 1.07 12.11 -5.00
N HIS A 72 2.33 12.35 -5.41
CA HIS A 72 3.48 11.85 -4.67
C HIS A 72 3.70 12.64 -3.36
N LYS A 73 4.01 11.92 -2.29
CA LYS A 73 4.43 12.46 -0.97
C LYS A 73 3.42 13.40 -0.27
N THR A 74 2.13 13.20 -0.56
CA THR A 74 0.98 13.93 0.02
C THR A 74 0.16 13.08 1.00
N ALA A 75 0.81 12.13 1.70
CA ALA A 75 0.15 11.13 2.57
C ALA A 75 -0.88 10.23 1.85
N GLY A 76 -0.86 10.19 0.51
CA GLY A 76 -1.85 9.44 -0.27
C GLY A 76 -1.84 7.92 -0.04
N THR A 77 -0.74 7.31 0.45
CA THR A 77 -0.72 5.86 0.76
C THR A 77 -1.68 5.52 1.88
N THR A 78 -1.89 6.43 2.85
CA THR A 78 -2.87 6.24 3.92
C THR A 78 -4.28 6.19 3.34
N VAL A 79 -4.65 7.15 2.50
CA VAL A 79 -5.97 7.21 1.86
C VAL A 79 -6.18 6.04 0.90
N GLN A 80 -5.16 5.66 0.11
CA GLN A 80 -5.21 4.48 -0.75
C GLN A 80 -5.60 3.22 0.04
N ASN A 81 -4.97 2.96 1.19
CA ASN A 81 -5.29 1.79 2.01
C ASN A 81 -6.71 1.84 2.58
N ILE A 82 -7.18 3.02 2.99
CA ILE A 82 -8.57 3.21 3.43
C ILE A 82 -9.53 2.86 2.29
N LEU A 83 -9.27 3.36 1.08
CA LEU A 83 -10.11 3.11 -0.10
C LEU A 83 -10.08 1.65 -0.54
N PHE A 84 -8.94 0.97 -0.46
CA PHE A 84 -8.85 -0.46 -0.79
C PHE A 84 -9.65 -1.32 0.21
N ARG A 85 -9.57 -1.01 1.50
CA ARG A 85 -10.38 -1.69 2.54
C ARG A 85 -11.87 -1.38 2.41
N PHE A 86 -12.21 -0.15 2.03
CA PHE A 86 -13.58 0.22 1.69
C PHE A 86 -14.09 -0.60 0.51
N ALA A 87 -13.28 -0.72 -0.56
CA ALA A 87 -13.63 -1.50 -1.73
C ALA A 87 -13.85 -2.98 -1.39
N GLU A 88 -12.93 -3.59 -0.65
CA GLU A 88 -13.06 -4.98 -0.17
C GLU A 88 -14.35 -5.19 0.64
N ARG A 89 -14.62 -4.33 1.64
CA ARG A 89 -15.82 -4.43 2.48
C ARG A 89 -17.12 -4.29 1.69
N HIS A 90 -17.10 -3.55 0.59
CA HIS A 90 -18.28 -3.25 -0.22
C HIS A 90 -18.31 -4.04 -1.55
N ASN A 91 -17.44 -5.04 -1.71
CA ASN A 91 -17.32 -5.86 -2.91
C ASN A 91 -17.15 -5.01 -4.20
N LEU A 92 -16.34 -3.97 -4.12
CA LEU A 92 -16.07 -3.04 -5.22
C LEU A 92 -14.76 -3.40 -5.92
N THR A 93 -14.77 -3.32 -7.25
CA THR A 93 -13.57 -3.51 -8.07
C THR A 93 -12.61 -2.33 -7.92
N VAL A 94 -11.35 -2.63 -7.56
CA VAL A 94 -10.25 -1.65 -7.56
C VAL A 94 -9.50 -1.72 -8.88
N ALA A 95 -9.21 -0.57 -9.49
CA ALA A 95 -8.34 -0.48 -10.67
C ALA A 95 -6.92 -0.94 -10.28
N LEU A 96 -6.48 -2.06 -10.86
CA LEU A 96 -5.12 -2.55 -10.68
C LEU A 96 -4.28 -2.29 -11.94
N PRO A 97 -3.00 -1.96 -11.80
CA PRO A 97 -2.14 -1.75 -12.96
C PRO A 97 -1.90 -3.06 -13.70
N HIS A 98 -1.77 -2.96 -15.02
CA HIS A 98 -1.32 -4.03 -15.88
C HIS A 98 0.08 -4.49 -15.42
N PRO A 99 0.44 -5.79 -15.46
CA PRO A 99 1.72 -6.27 -14.92
C PRO A 99 2.96 -5.59 -15.51
N ARG A 100 2.86 -5.12 -16.76
CA ARG A 100 3.92 -4.35 -17.46
C ARG A 100 4.04 -2.89 -17.02
N CYS A 101 3.11 -2.40 -16.21
CA CYS A 101 3.00 -1.00 -15.77
C CYS A 101 3.40 -0.76 -14.32
N GLU A 102 4.07 -1.75 -13.71
CA GLU A 102 4.45 -1.75 -12.30
C GLU A 102 3.26 -1.39 -11.40
N HIS A 103 3.50 -0.70 -10.30
CA HIS A 103 2.49 -0.32 -9.32
C HIS A 103 1.92 1.09 -9.56
N GLN A 104 2.28 1.75 -10.67
CA GLN A 104 2.02 3.19 -10.91
C GLN A 104 1.43 3.47 -12.31
N PHE A 105 0.69 2.52 -12.89
CA PHE A 105 0.05 2.71 -14.19
C PHE A 105 0.99 3.30 -15.26
N CYS A 106 2.20 2.75 -15.37
CA CYS A 106 3.18 3.18 -16.37
C CYS A 106 3.63 4.66 -16.25
N TYR A 107 3.60 5.23 -15.05
CA TYR A 107 4.17 6.54 -14.73
C TYR A 107 5.64 6.64 -15.22
N PRO A 108 6.09 7.78 -15.80
CA PRO A 108 5.43 9.09 -15.89
C PRO A 108 4.63 9.35 -17.16
N ARG A 109 4.27 8.31 -17.93
CA ARG A 109 3.42 8.47 -19.13
C ARG A 109 2.02 8.94 -18.72
N ASN A 110 1.37 9.74 -19.57
CA ASN A 110 -0.04 10.09 -19.39
C ASN A 110 -0.85 8.81 -19.24
N PHE A 111 -1.77 8.79 -18.27
CA PHE A 111 -2.59 7.63 -18.00
C PHE A 111 -3.35 7.20 -19.24
N SER A 112 -3.46 5.88 -19.44
CA SER A 112 -4.41 5.29 -20.35
C SER A 112 -5.14 4.14 -19.68
N ALA A 113 -6.41 3.94 -20.02
CA ALA A 113 -7.21 2.80 -19.59
C ALA A 113 -6.55 1.45 -19.95
N HIS A 114 -5.67 1.41 -20.96
CA HIS A 114 -4.86 0.23 -21.30
C HIS A 114 -3.86 -0.17 -20.22
N PHE A 115 -3.48 0.78 -19.34
CA PHE A 115 -2.61 0.50 -18.21
C PHE A 115 -3.33 -0.19 -17.07
N VAL A 116 -4.66 -0.37 -17.15
CA VAL A 116 -5.46 -1.09 -16.18
C VAL A 116 -5.58 -2.56 -16.56
N HIS A 117 -5.36 -3.43 -15.57
CA HIS A 117 -5.51 -4.87 -15.72
C HIS A 117 -6.92 -5.20 -16.24
N PRO A 118 -7.05 -5.99 -17.33
CA PRO A 118 -8.36 -6.28 -17.94
C PRO A 118 -9.40 -6.81 -16.96
N ALA A 119 -8.99 -7.69 -16.03
CA ALA A 119 -9.88 -8.26 -15.01
C ALA A 119 -10.41 -7.24 -13.97
N THR A 120 -9.93 -6.00 -13.98
CA THR A 120 -10.37 -4.93 -13.07
C THR A 120 -11.11 -3.80 -13.78
N ARG A 121 -11.58 -4.04 -15.01
CA ARG A 121 -12.35 -3.08 -15.81
C ARG A 121 -13.82 -3.51 -15.91
N PRO A 122 -14.80 -2.60 -15.72
CA PRO A 122 -14.64 -1.24 -15.19
C PRO A 122 -14.39 -1.25 -13.67
N PRO A 123 -13.53 -0.36 -13.15
CA PRO A 123 -13.30 -0.23 -11.72
C PRO A 123 -14.32 0.69 -11.07
N HIS A 124 -14.57 0.50 -9.77
CA HIS A 124 -15.31 1.43 -8.92
C HIS A 124 -14.35 2.37 -8.18
N VAL A 125 -13.15 1.88 -7.83
CA VAL A 125 -12.16 2.62 -7.05
C VAL A 125 -10.85 2.66 -7.81
N LEU A 126 -10.30 3.86 -8.00
CA LEU A 126 -8.94 4.07 -8.49
C LEU A 126 -8.16 4.85 -7.42
N ALA A 127 -7.01 4.34 -6.98
CA ALA A 127 -6.25 4.97 -5.89
C ALA A 127 -4.72 4.77 -5.94
N SER A 128 -4.18 4.27 -7.05
CA SER A 128 -2.72 4.14 -7.26
C SER A 128 -2.17 5.34 -8.03
N HIS A 129 -0.84 5.55 -7.99
CA HIS A 129 -0.19 6.64 -8.71
C HIS A 129 -0.44 6.53 -10.21
N LEU A 130 -0.81 7.64 -10.84
CA LEU A 130 -0.93 7.82 -12.28
C LEU A 130 -0.62 9.27 -12.65
N ARG A 131 -0.43 9.53 -13.94
CA ARG A 131 -0.43 10.90 -14.47
C ARG A 131 -1.80 11.21 -15.05
N PHE A 132 -2.51 12.17 -14.44
CA PHE A 132 -3.90 12.46 -14.74
C PHE A 132 -4.14 12.74 -16.23
N ASP A 133 -5.09 12.01 -16.81
CA ASP A 133 -5.68 12.27 -18.11
C ASP A 133 -7.21 12.19 -17.93
N ARG A 134 -7.89 13.32 -18.18
CA ARG A 134 -9.33 13.45 -17.90
C ARG A 134 -10.15 12.57 -18.83
N ALA A 135 -9.81 12.52 -20.12
CA ALA A 135 -10.59 11.78 -21.11
C ALA A 135 -10.50 10.27 -20.87
N GLU A 136 -9.29 9.76 -20.60
CA GLU A 136 -9.08 8.33 -20.31
C GLU A 136 -9.75 7.90 -19.01
N LEU A 137 -9.74 8.75 -17.97
CA LEU A 137 -10.42 8.44 -16.71
C LEU A 137 -11.94 8.53 -16.80
N GLU A 138 -12.49 9.51 -17.51
CA GLU A 138 -13.94 9.61 -17.73
C GLU A 138 -14.48 8.44 -18.58
N GLY A 139 -13.67 7.95 -19.54
CA GLY A 139 -14.02 6.75 -20.30
C GLY A 139 -13.89 5.44 -19.52
N LEU A 140 -13.01 5.40 -18.51
CA LEU A 140 -12.77 4.21 -17.69
C LEU A 140 -13.73 4.09 -16.50
N MET A 141 -13.96 5.21 -15.80
CA MET A 141 -14.71 5.24 -14.54
C MET A 141 -16.22 5.33 -14.78
N PRO A 142 -17.06 4.69 -13.95
CA PRO A 142 -18.52 4.79 -14.08
C PRO A 142 -19.02 6.26 -13.97
N PRO A 143 -20.15 6.59 -14.62
CA PRO A 143 -20.78 7.90 -14.48
C PRO A 143 -21.03 8.28 -13.02
N GLY A 144 -20.84 9.56 -12.70
CA GLY A 144 -21.01 10.08 -11.33
C GLY A 144 -19.81 9.80 -10.40
N THR A 145 -18.70 9.25 -10.90
CA THR A 145 -17.46 9.08 -10.12
C THR A 145 -16.99 10.41 -9.53
N VAL A 146 -16.66 10.40 -8.23
CA VAL A 146 -16.09 11.57 -7.54
C VAL A 146 -14.58 11.52 -7.65
N TYR A 147 -13.99 12.63 -8.11
CA TYR A 147 -12.54 12.80 -8.23
C TYR A 147 -12.02 13.56 -7.02
N VAL A 148 -11.03 12.99 -6.34
CA VAL A 148 -10.44 13.59 -5.14
C VAL A 148 -8.92 13.52 -5.26
N THR A 149 -8.24 14.52 -4.73
CA THR A 149 -6.79 14.52 -4.58
C THR A 149 -6.40 15.14 -3.25
N ILE A 150 -5.12 15.04 -2.89
CA ILE A 150 -4.53 15.76 -1.77
C ILE A 150 -3.34 16.53 -2.33
N LEU A 151 -3.25 17.80 -1.96
CA LEU A 151 -2.10 18.63 -2.25
C LEU A 151 -1.30 18.86 -0.97
N ARG A 152 -0.01 19.12 -1.13
CA ARG A 152 0.91 19.47 -0.04
C ARG A 152 1.65 20.74 -0.45
N GLU A 153 2.05 21.52 0.54
CA GLU A 153 2.95 22.66 0.32
C GLU A 153 4.19 22.18 -0.48
N PRO A 154 4.55 22.85 -1.60
CA PRO A 154 5.55 22.38 -2.54
C PRO A 154 6.95 22.13 -1.94
N ALA A 155 7.45 23.00 -1.07
CA ALA A 155 8.77 22.84 -0.47
C ALA A 155 8.82 21.58 0.42
N ALA A 156 7.88 21.44 1.35
CA ALA A 156 7.78 20.27 2.22
C ALA A 156 7.54 18.95 1.45
N MET A 157 6.82 19.01 0.32
CA MET A 157 6.68 17.88 -0.59
C MET A 157 8.03 17.52 -1.24
N PHE A 158 8.78 18.52 -1.70
CA PHE A 158 10.10 18.34 -2.30
C PHE A 158 11.10 17.73 -1.31
N GLU A 159 11.16 18.20 -0.07
CA GLU A 159 12.02 17.60 0.97
C GLU A 159 11.74 16.10 1.12
N SER A 160 10.45 15.74 1.20
CA SER A 160 10.03 14.35 1.31
C SER A 160 10.37 13.52 0.06
N LEU A 161 10.28 14.11 -1.13
CA LEU A 161 10.69 13.48 -2.39
C LEU A 161 12.21 13.25 -2.40
N PHE A 162 12.99 14.27 -2.04
CA PHE A 162 14.44 14.23 -2.02
C PHE A 162 14.93 13.11 -1.10
N THR A 163 14.48 13.10 0.16
CA THR A 163 14.85 12.06 1.12
C THR A 163 14.43 10.67 0.66
N TYR A 164 13.22 10.52 0.13
CA TYR A 164 12.71 9.20 -0.28
C TYR A 164 13.39 8.64 -1.53
N TYR A 165 13.72 9.50 -2.49
CA TYR A 165 14.30 9.10 -3.77
C TYR A 165 15.82 9.34 -3.83
N ASN A 166 16.51 9.61 -2.71
CA ASN A 166 17.92 9.98 -2.71
C ASN A 166 18.84 8.93 -3.38
N GLN A 167 18.49 7.65 -3.32
CA GLN A 167 19.25 6.56 -3.95
C GLN A 167 18.74 6.19 -5.35
N TYR A 168 17.50 6.54 -5.68
CA TYR A 168 16.84 6.12 -6.92
C TYR A 168 16.90 7.20 -8.02
N CYS A 169 16.77 8.47 -7.64
CA CYS A 169 16.82 9.58 -8.58
C CYS A 169 18.29 9.94 -8.89
N PRO A 170 18.74 9.91 -10.15
CA PRO A 170 20.10 10.29 -10.51
C PRO A 170 20.49 11.70 -10.04
N ALA A 171 19.54 12.64 -10.11
CA ALA A 171 19.77 14.03 -9.69
C ALA A 171 19.99 14.19 -8.18
N PHE A 172 19.44 13.30 -7.36
CA PHE A 172 19.60 13.32 -5.89
C PHE A 172 20.78 12.47 -5.44
N ARG A 173 21.02 11.33 -6.09
CA ARG A 173 22.10 10.40 -5.75
C ARG A 173 23.50 10.99 -5.86
N ARG A 174 23.68 12.00 -6.72
CA ARG A 174 24.95 12.73 -6.87
C ARG A 174 25.27 13.67 -5.69
N VAL A 175 24.30 13.91 -4.79
CA VAL A 175 24.47 14.87 -3.71
C VAL A 175 25.22 14.21 -2.54
N PRO A 176 26.33 14.81 -2.08
CA PRO A 176 27.09 14.25 -0.97
C PRO A 176 26.22 14.14 0.28
N ASN A 177 26.38 13.01 0.98
CA ASN A 177 25.68 12.69 2.24
C ASN A 177 24.14 12.76 2.15
N ALA A 178 23.55 12.76 0.95
CA ALA A 178 22.13 13.04 0.74
C ALA A 178 21.65 14.28 1.52
N SER A 179 22.48 15.34 1.56
CA SER A 179 22.15 16.59 2.25
C SER A 179 21.25 17.46 1.38
N LEU A 180 20.06 17.77 1.88
CA LEU A 180 19.13 18.69 1.23
C LEU A 180 19.73 20.10 1.10
N GLU A 181 20.44 20.55 2.14
CA GLU A 181 21.13 21.85 2.12
C GLU A 181 22.18 21.91 1.02
N ALA A 182 22.97 20.85 0.86
CA ALA A 182 23.96 20.77 -0.21
C ALA A 182 23.31 20.72 -1.61
N PHE A 183 22.12 20.12 -1.74
CA PHE A 183 21.37 20.14 -2.99
C PHE A 183 20.85 21.55 -3.34
N CYS A 184 20.39 22.29 -2.34
CA CYS A 184 19.84 23.64 -2.50
C CYS A 184 20.90 24.75 -2.51
N ALA A 185 22.15 24.45 -2.15
CA ALA A 185 23.23 25.41 -2.14
C ALA A 185 23.43 26.01 -3.55
N PRO A 186 23.66 27.34 -3.66
CA PRO A 186 23.96 27.96 -4.93
C PRO A 186 25.21 27.29 -5.52
N GLN A 187 25.08 26.78 -6.75
CA GLN A 187 26.25 26.31 -7.48
C GLN A 187 27.02 27.55 -7.90
N GLY A 188 28.25 27.70 -7.41
CA GLY A 188 29.12 28.81 -7.74
C GLY A 188 29.22 28.94 -9.27
N TYR A 189 28.77 30.09 -9.77
CA TYR A 189 29.02 30.54 -11.13
C TYR A 189 30.31 31.34 -11.16
#